data_AF-A0A357I771-F1
#
_entry.id   AF-A0A357I771-F1
#
_cell.length_a   1.000
_cell.length_b   1.000
_cell.length_c   1.000
_cell.angle_alpha   90.00
_cell.angle_beta   90.00
_cell.angle_gamma   90.00
#
_symmetry.space_group_name_H-M   'P 1'
#
loop_
_entity.id
_entity.type
_entity.pdbx_description
1 polymer ?
#
loop_
_entity_poly.entity_id
_entity_poly.type
_entity_poly.pdbx_seq_one_letter_code
_entity_poly.pdbx_strand_id
1 'polypeptide(L)'
;MITHEIEPCPRCGQHFECKPGSIRMCHCSRGDIRLTPEQREWIALTWPDRCLCHDCLLAIKQGLIGPSEHSVATAQMTTSNTNHPTAPLRERTPTLSG
;
A
#
# COMPACT_ATOMS: atom_id res chain seq x y z
N MET A 1 31.42 -11.86 -21.41
CA MET A 1 30.97 -10.47 -21.60
C MET A 1 29.74 -10.27 -20.74
N ILE A 2 29.79 -9.38 -19.75
CA ILE A 2 28.65 -9.13 -18.87
C ILE A 2 27.93 -7.93 -19.48
N THR A 3 26.98 -8.22 -20.37
CA THR A 3 26.04 -7.21 -20.85
C THR A 3 25.27 -6.78 -19.60
N HIS A 4 25.53 -5.58 -19.07
CA HIS A 4 24.63 -5.00 -18.08
C HIS A 4 23.28 -4.90 -18.78
N GLU A 5 22.37 -5.81 -18.45
CA GLU A 5 21.07 -5.93 -19.09
C GLU A 5 20.28 -4.67 -18.72
N ILE A 6 20.33 -3.68 -19.61
CA ILE A 6 19.48 -2.49 -19.52
C ILE A 6 18.09 -2.96 -19.93
N GLU A 7 17.42 -3.62 -18.98
CA GLU A 7 16.06 -4.10 -19.17
C GLU A 7 15.13 -2.90 -19.38
N PRO A 8 14.41 -2.82 -20.52
CA PRO A 8 13.45 -1.76 -20.73
C PRO A 8 12.29 -1.89 -19.74
N CYS A 9 11.76 -0.76 -19.28
CA CYS A 9 10.56 -0.75 -18.44
C CYS A 9 9.43 -1.51 -19.14
N PRO A 10 8.88 -2.59 -18.54
CA PRO A 10 7.87 -3.42 -19.19
C PRO A 10 6.56 -2.68 -19.46
N ARG A 11 6.37 -1.49 -18.86
CA ARG A 11 5.19 -0.65 -19.06
C ARG A 11 5.33 0.35 -20.20
N CYS A 12 6.45 1.07 -20.27
CA CYS A 12 6.62 2.19 -21.21
C CYS A 12 7.76 2.00 -22.21
N GLY A 13 8.55 0.92 -22.09
CA GLY A 13 9.70 0.64 -22.94
C GLY A 13 10.92 1.53 -22.69
N GLN A 14 10.85 2.47 -21.74
CA GLN A 14 11.99 3.32 -21.41
C GLN A 14 13.10 2.53 -20.73
N HIS A 15 14.32 2.69 -21.22
CA HIS A 15 15.51 2.13 -20.61
C HIS A 15 15.82 2.86 -19.30
N PHE A 16 16.02 2.11 -18.23
CA PHE A 16 16.42 2.67 -16.94
C PHE A 16 17.35 1.70 -16.20
N GLU A 17 18.11 2.23 -15.26
CA GLU A 17 19.05 1.43 -14.48
C GLU A 17 18.35 0.91 -13.21
N CYS A 18 17.97 -0.38 -13.20
CA CYS A 18 17.58 -1.06 -11.96
C CYS A 18 18.82 -1.69 -11.31
N LYS A 19 19.18 -1.28 -10.09
CA LYS A 19 20.24 -1.92 -9.28
C LYS A 19 19.63 -2.70 -8.11
N PRO A 20 19.10 -3.91 -8.32
CA PRO A 20 18.53 -4.71 -7.24
C PRO A 20 19.56 -5.04 -6.15
N GLY A 21 20.83 -5.21 -6.52
CA GLY A 21 21.95 -5.39 -5.57
C GLY A 21 22.31 -4.14 -4.76
N SER A 22 21.69 -3.00 -5.03
CA SER A 22 21.83 -1.76 -4.27
C SER A 22 20.49 -1.06 -4.19
N ILE A 23 19.57 -1.63 -3.42
CA ILE A 23 18.17 -1.16 -3.27
C ILE A 23 18.07 0.35 -2.99
N ARG A 24 19.02 0.92 -2.23
CA ARG A 24 19.11 2.37 -1.93
C ARG A 24 19.28 3.25 -3.17
N MET A 25 19.84 2.73 -4.25
CA MET A 25 20.02 3.41 -5.53
C MET A 25 18.89 3.11 -6.52
N CYS A 26 17.96 2.23 -6.15
CA CYS A 26 16.88 1.82 -7.01
C CYS A 26 15.79 2.90 -7.08
N HIS A 27 15.18 3.07 -8.26
CA HIS A 27 14.15 4.09 -8.46
C HIS A 27 12.94 3.93 -7.51
N CYS A 28 12.65 2.70 -7.07
CA CYS A 28 11.60 2.39 -6.10
C CYS A 28 11.89 2.82 -4.66
N SER A 29 13.16 3.09 -4.31
CA SER A 29 13.56 3.50 -2.96
C SER A 29 13.83 5.00 -2.84
N ARG A 30 13.68 5.75 -3.93
CA ARG A 30 13.79 7.21 -3.90
C ARG A 30 12.71 7.78 -2.98
N GLY A 31 13.07 8.79 -2.18
CA GLY A 31 12.18 9.33 -1.13
C GLY A 31 10.87 9.91 -1.66
N ASP A 32 10.86 10.38 -2.91
CA ASP A 32 9.69 10.87 -3.63
C ASP A 32 8.72 9.75 -4.06
N ILE A 33 9.13 8.49 -4.06
CA ILE A 33 8.28 7.33 -4.31
C ILE A 33 7.80 6.74 -2.97
N ARG A 34 6.54 7.00 -2.64
CA ARG A 34 5.83 6.46 -1.46
C ARG A 34 4.58 5.75 -1.95
N LEU A 35 4.69 4.44 -2.16
CA LEU A 35 3.59 3.59 -2.64
C LEU A 35 2.81 3.02 -1.45
N THR A 36 1.49 2.94 -1.58
CA THR A 36 0.63 2.22 -0.62
C THR A 36 0.90 0.72 -0.68
N PRO A 37 0.54 -0.06 0.37
CA PRO A 37 0.62 -1.52 0.32
C PRO A 37 -0.14 -2.11 -0.88
N GLU A 38 -1.35 -1.63 -1.17
CA GLU A 38 -2.15 -2.06 -2.33
C GLU A 38 -1.43 -1.79 -3.66
N GLN A 39 -0.83 -0.61 -3.82
CA GLN A 39 -0.04 -0.29 -5.01
C GLN A 39 1.18 -1.21 -5.16
N ARG A 40 1.85 -1.56 -4.05
CA ARG A 40 3.02 -2.46 -4.07
C ARG A 40 2.62 -3.89 -4.41
N GLU A 41 1.53 -4.39 -3.84
CA GLU A 41 0.98 -5.71 -4.17
C GLU A 41 0.57 -5.77 -5.64
N TRP A 42 -0.13 -4.74 -6.13
CA TRP A 42 -0.52 -4.66 -7.53
C TRP A 42 0.69 -4.67 -8.48
N ILE A 43 1.77 -3.95 -8.15
CA ILE A 43 3.02 -4.00 -8.92
C ILE A 43 3.61 -5.42 -8.89
N ALA A 44 3.69 -6.06 -7.73
CA ALA A 44 4.26 -7.40 -7.57
C ALA A 44 3.47 -8.48 -8.34
N LEU A 45 2.15 -8.34 -8.43
CA LEU A 45 1.28 -9.24 -9.19
C LEU A 45 1.35 -8.98 -10.70
N THR A 46 1.48 -7.73 -11.11
CA THR A 46 1.47 -7.35 -12.54
C THR A 46 2.83 -7.56 -13.20
N TRP A 47 3.92 -7.32 -12.46
CA TRP A 47 5.30 -7.46 -12.91
C TRP A 47 6.14 -8.24 -11.90
N PRO A 48 5.84 -9.53 -11.67
CA PRO A 48 6.70 -10.39 -10.85
C PRO A 48 8.09 -10.39 -11.49
N ASP A 49 9.11 -10.05 -10.71
CA ASP A 49 10.51 -10.04 -11.11
C ASP A 49 10.96 -8.91 -12.06
N ARG A 50 10.12 -7.93 -12.41
CA ARG A 50 10.51 -6.80 -13.27
C ARG A 50 10.36 -5.46 -12.55
N CYS A 51 11.40 -4.64 -12.64
CA CYS A 51 11.38 -3.28 -12.10
C CYS A 51 10.61 -2.33 -13.04
N LEU A 52 10.01 -1.28 -12.48
CA LEU A 52 9.45 -0.15 -13.25
C LEU A 52 10.37 1.07 -13.17
N CYS A 53 10.36 1.88 -14.23
CA CYS A 53 11.07 3.15 -14.24
C CYS A 53 10.44 4.18 -13.28
N HIS A 54 11.17 5.25 -13.00
CA HIS A 54 10.75 6.33 -12.09
C HIS A 54 9.40 6.94 -12.46
N ASP A 55 9.18 7.31 -13.72
CA ASP A 55 7.93 7.90 -14.18
C ASP A 55 6.73 6.97 -14.01
N CYS A 56 6.93 5.67 -14.27
CA CYS A 56 5.87 4.68 -14.09
C CYS A 56 5.49 4.54 -12.61
N LEU A 57 6.49 4.48 -11.72
CA LEU A 57 6.27 4.44 -10.27
C LEU A 57 5.58 5.72 -9.77
N LEU A 58 5.95 6.89 -10.31
CA LEU A 58 5.34 8.16 -9.95
C LEU A 58 3.87 8.23 -10.41
N ALA A 59 3.58 7.75 -11.61
CA ALA A 59 2.21 7.70 -12.11
C ALA A 59 1.33 6.73 -11.29
N ILE A 60 1.91 5.63 -10.79
CA ILE A 60 1.22 4.71 -9.88
C ILE A 60 0.95 5.38 -8.53
N LYS A 61 1.96 6.02 -7.96
CA LYS A 61 1.80 6.82 -6.73
C LYS A 61 0.68 7.86 -6.86
N GLN A 62 0.57 8.51 -8.02
CA GLN A 62 -0.47 9.52 -8.30
C GLN A 62 -1.86 8.93 -8.58
N GLY A 63 -2.00 7.59 -8.63
CA GLY A 63 -3.26 6.93 -8.94
C GLY A 63 -3.69 7.05 -10.40
N LEU A 64 -2.79 7.48 -11.30
CA LEU A 64 -3.08 7.58 -12.73
C LEU A 64 -3.13 6.20 -13.40
N ILE A 65 -2.39 5.24 -12.84
CA ILE A 65 -2.33 3.84 -13.27
C ILE A 65 -2.24 2.98 -11.99
N GLY A 66 -3.05 1.95 -11.81
CA GLY A 66 -2.90 1.06 -10.65
C GLY A 66 -4.21 0.49 -10.14
N PRO A 67 -4.20 -0.15 -8.96
CA PRO A 67 -5.43 -0.64 -8.34
C PRO A 67 -6.28 0.60 -8.06
N SER A 68 -7.50 0.61 -8.60
CA SER A 68 -8.42 1.71 -8.43
C SER A 68 -8.86 1.78 -6.97
N GLU A 69 -8.21 2.64 -6.18
CA GLU A 69 -8.62 3.01 -4.80
C GLU A 69 -10.11 3.41 -4.71
N HIS A 70 -10.72 3.75 -5.85
CA HIS A 70 -12.12 4.11 -5.99
C HIS A 70 -13.09 2.92 -6.13
N SER A 71 -12.62 1.68 -5.98
CA SER A 71 -13.47 0.48 -6.02
C SER A 71 -13.55 -0.26 -4.67
N VAL A 72 -12.82 0.20 -3.65
CA VAL A 72 -12.91 -0.36 -2.28
C VAL A 72 -14.07 0.27 -1.51
N ALA A 73 -15.28 0.19 -2.07
CA ALA A 73 -16.51 0.56 -1.38
C ALA A 73 -17.44 -0.64 -1.14
N THR A 74 -17.04 -1.88 -1.47
CA THR A 74 -17.98 -3.01 -1.37
C THR A 74 -17.34 -4.37 -1.08
N ALA A 75 -16.44 -4.46 -0.10
CA ALA A 75 -16.05 -5.77 0.43
C ALA A 75 -15.60 -5.72 1.90
N GLN A 76 -16.46 -5.23 2.79
CA GLN A 76 -16.45 -5.56 4.23
C GLN A 76 -17.84 -5.16 4.79
N MET A 77 -18.87 -5.98 4.59
CA MET A 77 -19.28 -7.05 5.52
C MET A 77 -19.60 -6.51 6.93
N THR A 78 -20.89 -6.27 7.08
CA THR A 78 -21.68 -6.14 8.29
C THR A 78 -21.43 -7.27 9.30
N THR A 79 -20.64 -7.03 10.34
CA THR A 79 -20.76 -7.79 11.60
C THR A 79 -20.37 -6.93 12.80
N SER A 80 -21.38 -6.34 13.46
CA SER A 80 -21.53 -6.37 14.94
C SER A 80 -22.66 -5.45 15.35
N ASN A 81 -23.88 -5.97 15.25
CA ASN A 81 -24.96 -5.57 16.14
C ASN A 81 -24.58 -6.08 17.54
N THR A 82 -24.05 -5.21 18.38
CA THR A 82 -24.12 -5.41 19.83
C THR A 82 -25.13 -4.41 20.36
N ASN A 83 -26.38 -4.86 20.46
CA ASN A 83 -27.34 -4.32 21.40
C ASN A 83 -26.69 -4.31 22.79
N HIS A 84 -26.25 -3.15 23.27
CA HIS A 84 -26.01 -2.94 24.68
C HIS A 84 -27.30 -2.39 25.28
N PRO A 85 -28.07 -3.16 26.06
CA PRO A 85 -29.18 -2.59 26.81
C PRO A 85 -28.62 -1.64 27.86
N THR A 86 -29.00 -0.38 27.74
CA THR A 86 -28.88 0.64 28.79
C THR A 86 -29.46 0.08 30.10
N ALA A 87 -28.59 -0.31 31.03
CA ALA A 87 -29.01 -0.59 32.41
C ALA A 87 -29.07 0.75 33.17
N PRO A 88 -30.24 1.17 33.67
CA PRO A 88 -30.36 2.41 34.43
C PRO A 88 -29.82 2.29 35.86
N LEU A 89 -29.22 3.40 36.30
CA LEU A 89 -28.89 3.80 37.67
C LEU A 89 -29.85 3.28 38.75
N ARG A 90 -29.35 2.57 39.77
CA ARG A 90 -29.88 2.50 41.16
C ARG A 90 -28.72 2.08 42.09
N GLU A 91 -27.99 3.00 42.73
CA GLU A 91 -28.23 3.63 44.04
C GLU A 91 -27.65 2.85 45.26
N ARG A 92 -26.94 3.61 46.13
CA ARG A 92 -26.69 3.39 47.59
C ARG A 92 -25.48 2.50 47.93
N THR A 93 -24.46 2.97 48.66
CA THR A 93 -24.53 3.31 50.10
C THR A 93 -23.33 4.17 50.54
N PRO A 94 -23.49 5.15 51.45
CA PRO A 94 -22.39 5.95 52.01
C PRO A 94 -21.68 5.28 53.21
N THR A 95 -20.37 5.52 53.26
CA THR A 95 -19.47 5.75 54.42
C THR A 95 -19.78 5.08 55.78
N LEU A 96 -18.90 4.17 56.21
CA LEU A 96 -18.47 4.07 57.62
C LEU A 96 -17.09 3.42 57.73
N SER A 97 -16.04 4.19 58.03
CA SER A 97 -14.76 3.64 58.49
C SER A 97 -14.01 4.71 59.29
N GLY A 98 -13.71 4.38 60.56
CA GLY A 98 -12.70 5.04 61.39
C GLY A 98 -13.24 6.04 62.40
#